data_AF-A0A960NVK6-F1
#
_entry.id   AF-A0A960NVK6-F1
#
_cell.length_a   1.000
_cell.length_b   1.000
_cell.length_c   1.000
_cell.angle_alpha   90.00
_cell.angle_beta   90.00
_cell.angle_gamma   90.00
#
_symmetry.space_group_name_H-M   'P 1'
#
loop_
_entity.id
_entity.type
_entity.pdbx_description
1 polymer ?
#
loop_
_entity_poly.entity_id
_entity_poly.type
_entity_poly.pdbx_seq_one_letter_code
_entity_poly.pdbx_strand_id
1 'polypeptide(L)'
;MTFFIAMSLLFGGALHGELPQVGEDLLALVKEQPSSKWQQEVDTIDQVVVKLSDLRDKELSRAAWAQNQGDRLQFQPHNLIDARRYWNDADKSRQIAARYQVEIDKLEARKKEILEQQGIPYTPIDSSS
;
A
#
# COMPACT_ATOMS: atom_id res chain seq x y z
N MET A 1 -58.25 44.91 -16.94
CA MET A 1 -58.63 44.47 -15.59
C MET A 1 -57.42 44.65 -14.69
N THR A 2 -57.59 45.56 -13.74
CA THR A 2 -56.72 45.89 -12.60
C THR A 2 -56.35 44.64 -11.81
N PHE A 3 -55.11 44.54 -11.33
CA PHE A 3 -54.81 44.47 -9.89
C PHE A 3 -53.33 44.76 -9.65
N PHE A 4 -53.10 45.91 -9.02
CA PHE A 4 -51.92 46.27 -8.26
C PHE A 4 -51.89 45.43 -6.98
N ILE A 5 -50.73 44.87 -6.62
CA ILE A 5 -50.31 44.76 -5.22
C ILE A 5 -48.84 45.16 -5.15
N ALA A 6 -48.61 46.35 -4.59
CA ALA A 6 -47.33 46.77 -4.09
C ALA A 6 -47.15 46.18 -2.68
N MET A 7 -45.96 45.65 -2.39
CA MET A 7 -45.47 45.61 -1.02
C MET A 7 -43.96 45.77 -1.02
N SER A 8 -43.53 47.02 -0.86
CA SER A 8 -42.17 47.37 -0.48
C SER A 8 -41.94 46.96 0.96
N LEU A 9 -40.91 46.15 1.20
CA LEU A 9 -40.24 46.09 2.50
C LEU A 9 -38.75 46.31 2.27
N LEU A 10 -38.35 47.52 2.64
CA LEU A 10 -37.00 47.95 2.89
C LEU A 10 -36.36 47.01 3.93
N PHE A 11 -35.30 46.31 3.54
CA PHE A 11 -34.26 45.95 4.48
C PHE A 11 -32.95 46.56 4.01
N GLY A 12 -32.57 47.62 4.73
CA GLY A 12 -31.20 48.11 4.74
C GLY A 12 -30.27 47.05 5.31
N GLY A 13 -29.07 46.99 4.75
CA GLY A 13 -28.03 46.08 5.16
C GLY A 13 -26.81 46.22 4.27
N ALA A 14 -26.26 47.43 4.21
CA ALA A 14 -24.93 47.65 3.68
C ALA A 14 -23.91 47.02 4.64
N LEU A 15 -23.43 45.83 4.30
CA LEU A 15 -22.08 45.41 4.66
C LEU A 15 -21.45 44.77 3.43
N HIS A 16 -20.69 45.62 2.75
CA HIS A 16 -19.58 45.24 1.89
C HIS A 16 -18.70 44.23 2.65
N GLY A 17 -18.65 43.03 2.09
CA GLY A 17 -17.76 41.96 2.48
C GLY A 17 -17.62 41.05 1.28
N GLU A 18 -16.98 41.55 0.22
CA GLU A 18 -16.42 40.70 -0.82
C GLU A 18 -15.38 39.80 -0.14
N LEU A 19 -15.82 38.63 0.30
CA LEU A 19 -14.92 37.55 0.65
C LEU A 19 -14.29 37.08 -0.66
N PRO A 20 -12.96 37.17 -0.79
CA PRO A 20 -12.32 36.86 -2.05
C PRO A 20 -12.46 35.35 -2.30
N GLN A 21 -12.89 35.00 -3.53
CA GLN A 21 -12.94 33.64 -4.10
C GLN A 21 -11.53 33.04 -4.22
N VAL A 22 -10.80 32.88 -3.11
CA VAL A 22 -9.42 32.35 -3.09
C VAL A 22 -9.40 30.84 -2.80
N GLY A 23 -10.57 30.23 -2.57
CA GLY A 23 -10.68 28.83 -2.17
C GLY A 23 -10.68 27.82 -3.32
N GLU A 24 -11.28 28.12 -4.47
CA GLU A 24 -11.48 27.12 -5.53
C GLU A 24 -10.37 27.09 -6.58
N ASP A 25 -9.66 28.21 -6.82
CA ASP A 25 -8.59 28.27 -7.83
C ASP A 25 -7.24 27.67 -7.39
N LEU A 26 -7.03 27.46 -6.08
CA LEU A 26 -5.81 26.78 -5.59
C LEU A 26 -5.93 25.25 -5.60
N LEU A 27 -7.15 24.70 -5.59
CA LEU A 27 -7.39 23.25 -5.69
C LEU A 27 -7.46 22.77 -7.15
N ALA A 28 -7.84 23.64 -8.08
CA ALA A 28 -7.77 23.37 -9.53
C ALA A 28 -6.34 23.48 -10.11
N LEU A 29 -5.39 24.02 -9.35
CA LEU A 29 -3.98 24.14 -9.74
C LEU A 29 -3.10 22.97 -9.30
N VAL A 30 -3.66 21.95 -8.62
CA VAL A 30 -3.11 20.59 -8.67
C VAL A 30 -3.54 20.00 -10.01
N LYS A 31 -3.08 20.65 -11.09
CA LYS A 31 -2.90 19.99 -12.37
C LYS A 31 -2.22 18.68 -12.05
N GLU A 32 -2.91 17.57 -12.30
CA GLU A 32 -2.34 16.25 -12.47
C GLU A 32 -1.19 16.39 -13.46
N GLN A 33 -0.01 16.79 -12.97
CA GLN A 33 1.20 16.65 -13.75
C GLN A 33 1.32 15.15 -13.95
N PRO A 34 1.43 14.66 -15.20
CA PRO A 34 1.70 13.25 -15.42
C PRO A 34 2.95 12.95 -14.60
N SER A 35 2.79 12.07 -13.61
CA SER A 35 3.89 11.73 -12.72
C SER A 35 5.07 11.37 -13.60
N SER A 36 6.20 12.03 -13.40
CA SER A 36 7.40 11.80 -14.19
C SER A 36 7.69 10.30 -14.29
N LYS A 37 8.31 9.85 -15.39
CA LYS A 37 8.55 8.41 -15.65
C LYS A 37 9.15 7.67 -14.45
N TRP A 38 10.02 8.34 -13.69
CA TRP A 38 10.63 7.76 -12.49
C TRP A 38 9.64 7.59 -11.32
N GLN A 39 8.68 8.50 -11.14
CA GLN A 39 7.62 8.35 -10.13
C GLN A 39 6.74 7.14 -10.42
N GLN A 40 6.37 6.94 -11.69
CA GLN A 40 5.61 5.75 -12.11
C GLN A 40 6.38 4.45 -11.84
N GLU A 41 7.70 4.45 -12.04
CA GLU A 41 8.56 3.30 -11.75
C GLU A 41 8.61 3.02 -10.24
N VAL A 42 8.76 4.07 -9.41
CA VAL A 42 8.73 3.93 -7.94
C VAL A 42 7.38 3.43 -7.45
N ASP A 43 6.27 3.99 -7.92
CA ASP A 43 4.92 3.56 -7.55
C ASP A 43 4.67 2.10 -7.95
N THR A 44 5.17 1.69 -9.12
CA THR A 44 5.10 0.30 -9.58
C THR A 44 5.91 -0.62 -8.67
N ILE A 45 7.13 -0.22 -8.30
CA ILE A 45 7.97 -0.97 -7.36
C ILE A 45 7.24 -1.14 -6.03
N ASP A 46 6.66 -0.08 -5.48
CA ASP A 46 5.96 -0.13 -4.19
C ASP A 46 4.77 -1.08 -4.22
N GLN A 47 3.96 -1.04 -5.27
CA GLN A 47 2.85 -1.97 -5.46
C GLN A 47 3.32 -3.44 -5.56
N VAL A 48 4.46 -3.68 -6.21
CA VAL A 48 5.01 -5.04 -6.35
C VAL A 48 5.62 -5.52 -5.03
N VAL A 49 6.32 -4.66 -4.30
CA VAL A 49 6.89 -4.96 -2.97
C VAL A 49 5.78 -5.36 -2.00
N VAL A 50 4.67 -4.61 -1.95
CA VAL A 50 3.51 -4.96 -1.11
C VAL A 50 2.98 -6.34 -1.47
N LYS A 51 2.74 -6.61 -2.77
CA LYS A 51 2.24 -7.93 -3.22
C LYS A 51 3.20 -9.08 -2.89
N LEU A 52 4.51 -8.86 -3.04
CA LEU A 52 5.52 -9.87 -2.71
C LEU A 52 5.61 -10.10 -1.20
N SER A 53 5.45 -9.05 -0.38
CA SER A 53 5.38 -9.16 1.07
C SER A 53 4.18 -10.00 1.50
N ASP A 54 3.00 -9.74 0.96
CA ASP A 54 1.80 -10.55 1.24
C ASP A 54 2.00 -12.02 0.89
N LEU A 55 2.63 -12.31 -0.25
CA LEU A 55 2.93 -13.68 -0.68
C LEU A 55 3.99 -14.35 0.21
N ARG A 56 5.02 -13.61 0.62
CA ARG A 56 6.03 -14.07 1.58
C ARG A 56 5.38 -14.45 2.90
N ASP A 57 4.56 -13.58 3.46
CA ASP A 57 3.95 -13.77 4.78
C ASP A 57 2.93 -14.91 4.76
N LYS A 58 2.23 -15.10 3.63
CA LYS A 58 1.39 -16.28 3.39
C LYS A 58 2.18 -17.58 3.40
N GLU A 59 3.34 -17.63 2.73
CA GLU A 59 4.19 -18.82 2.73
C GLU A 59 4.84 -19.07 4.10
N LEU A 60 5.23 -18.02 4.83
CA LEU A 60 5.71 -18.16 6.22
C LEU A 60 4.62 -18.72 7.14
N SER A 61 3.38 -18.24 6.99
CA SER A 61 2.22 -18.76 7.73
C SER A 61 1.97 -20.23 7.42
N ARG A 62 2.06 -20.61 6.13
CA ARG A 62 1.95 -22.01 5.69
C ARG A 62 3.06 -22.87 6.28
N ALA A 63 4.30 -22.38 6.29
CA ALA A 63 5.43 -23.08 6.88
C ALA A 63 5.25 -23.31 8.38
N ALA A 64 4.78 -22.28 9.11
CA ALA A 64 4.50 -22.39 10.55
C ALA A 64 3.39 -23.42 10.84
N TRP A 65 2.31 -23.41 10.05
CA TRP A 65 1.25 -24.41 10.18
C TRP A 65 1.77 -25.82 9.92
N ALA A 66 2.51 -26.04 8.83
CA ALA A 66 3.05 -27.34 8.47
C ALA A 66 4.04 -27.85 9.52
N GLN A 67 4.93 -26.97 10.03
CA GLN A 67 5.82 -27.28 11.14
C GLN A 67 5.04 -27.80 12.35
N ASN A 68 4.00 -27.06 12.77
CA ASN A 68 3.16 -27.44 13.91
C ASN A 68 2.45 -28.78 13.69
N GLN A 69 2.02 -29.11 12.47
CA GLN A 69 1.44 -30.43 12.17
C GLN A 69 2.48 -31.55 12.27
N GLY A 70 3.67 -31.35 11.70
CA GLY A 70 4.78 -32.29 11.83
C GLY A 70 5.14 -32.54 13.29
N ASP A 71 5.24 -31.45 14.06
CA ASP A 71 5.58 -31.48 15.48
C ASP A 71 4.51 -32.19 16.33
N ARG A 72 3.25 -32.19 15.91
CA ARG A 72 2.18 -32.95 16.57
C ARG A 72 2.20 -34.42 16.20
N LEU A 73 2.39 -34.73 14.91
CA LEU A 73 2.34 -36.09 14.39
C LEU A 73 3.53 -36.95 14.84
N GLN A 74 4.69 -36.35 15.14
CA GLN A 74 5.84 -37.11 15.64
C GLN A 74 5.56 -37.85 16.96
N PHE A 75 4.61 -37.36 17.76
CA PHE A 75 4.22 -37.97 19.03
C PHE A 75 3.08 -38.99 18.89
N GLN A 76 2.54 -39.17 17.69
CA GLN A 76 1.48 -40.13 17.42
C GLN A 76 2.06 -41.45 16.90
N PRO A 77 1.56 -42.61 17.38
CA PRO A 77 2.03 -43.91 16.92
C PRO A 77 1.75 -44.07 15.42
N HIS A 78 2.72 -44.62 14.70
CA HIS A 78 2.67 -44.91 13.25
C HIS A 78 2.62 -43.69 12.30
N ASN A 79 2.78 -42.45 12.79
CA ASN A 79 2.65 -41.23 11.97
C ASN A 79 3.97 -40.53 11.61
N LEU A 80 5.13 -41.16 11.86
CA LEU A 80 6.45 -40.55 11.60
C LEU A 80 6.69 -40.19 10.12
N ILE A 81 6.11 -40.96 9.19
CA ILE A 81 6.24 -40.68 7.75
C ILE A 81 5.51 -39.39 7.40
N ASP A 82 4.29 -39.21 7.93
CA ASP A 82 3.51 -38.01 7.67
C ASP A 82 4.11 -36.80 8.38
N ALA A 83 4.62 -36.94 9.60
CA ALA A 83 5.37 -35.88 10.28
C ALA A 83 6.53 -35.36 9.40
N ARG A 84 7.30 -36.27 8.80
CA ARG A 84 8.39 -35.92 7.87
C ARG A 84 7.89 -35.19 6.62
N ARG A 85 6.73 -35.59 6.07
CA ARG A 85 6.14 -34.88 4.92
C ARG A 85 5.78 -33.45 5.26
N TYR A 86 5.18 -33.21 6.43
CA TYR A 86 4.85 -31.87 6.90
C TYR A 86 6.07 -30.99 7.12
N TRP A 87 7.15 -31.51 7.71
CA TRP A 87 8.40 -30.76 7.84
C TRP A 87 9.02 -30.41 6.48
N ASN A 88 9.03 -31.37 5.54
CA ASN A 88 9.50 -31.09 4.17
C ASN A 88 8.66 -29.99 3.49
N ASP A 89 7.35 -29.97 3.71
CA ASP A 89 6.49 -28.93 3.17
C ASP A 89 6.71 -27.58 3.86
N ALA A 90 6.99 -27.56 5.17
CA ALA A 90 7.42 -26.36 5.87
C ALA A 90 8.72 -25.78 5.29
N ASP A 91 9.72 -26.62 5.03
CA ASP A 91 10.98 -26.20 4.44
C ASP A 91 10.82 -25.67 3.01
N LYS A 92 9.97 -26.30 2.18
CA LYS A 92 9.64 -25.79 0.85
C LYS A 92 9.01 -24.40 0.93
N SER A 93 8.03 -24.18 1.80
CA SER A 93 7.40 -22.87 1.97
C SER A 93 8.39 -21.82 2.46
N ARG A 94 9.30 -22.15 3.39
CA ARG A 94 10.40 -21.25 3.80
C ARG A 94 11.32 -20.88 2.63
N GLN A 95 11.66 -21.84 1.77
CA GLN A 95 12.47 -21.57 0.58
C GLN A 95 11.76 -20.65 -0.41
N ILE A 96 10.44 -20.79 -0.58
CA ILE A 96 9.64 -19.89 -1.43
C ILE A 96 9.60 -18.49 -0.83
N ALA A 97 9.32 -18.36 0.47
CA ALA A 97 9.34 -17.07 1.17
C ALA A 97 10.70 -16.36 1.05
N ALA A 98 11.81 -17.10 1.17
CA ALA A 98 13.15 -16.55 0.99
C ALA A 98 13.38 -16.02 -0.43
N ARG A 99 12.82 -16.67 -1.46
CA ARG A 99 12.90 -16.16 -2.85
C ARG A 99 12.12 -14.85 -3.01
N TYR A 100 10.94 -14.73 -2.40
CA TYR A 100 10.20 -13.47 -2.40
C TYR A 100 10.98 -12.35 -1.71
N GLN A 101 11.65 -12.65 -0.58
CA GLN A 101 12.50 -11.66 0.08
C GLN A 101 13.64 -11.17 -0.83
N VAL A 102 14.32 -12.09 -1.53
CA VAL A 102 15.38 -11.70 -2.48
C VAL A 102 14.86 -10.79 -3.59
N GLU A 103 13.65 -11.01 -4.09
CA GLU A 103 13.05 -10.12 -5.10
C GLU A 103 12.62 -8.77 -4.51
N ILE A 104 12.11 -8.74 -3.28
CA ILE A 104 11.83 -7.49 -2.54
C ILE A 104 13.13 -6.68 -2.41
N ASP A 105 14.21 -7.29 -1.93
CA ASP A 105 15.50 -6.61 -1.71
C ASP A 105 16.04 -5.99 -3.01
N LYS A 106 15.89 -6.68 -4.15
CA LYS A 106 16.29 -6.16 -5.47
C LYS A 106 15.46 -4.95 -5.88
N LEU A 107 14.14 -5.01 -5.67
CA LEU A 107 13.24 -3.91 -6.00
C LEU A 107 13.49 -2.69 -5.12
N GLU A 108 13.74 -2.90 -3.82
CA GLU A 108 14.10 -1.84 -2.89
C GLU A 108 15.44 -1.19 -3.25
N ALA A 109 16.44 -1.98 -3.64
CA ALA A 109 17.70 -1.46 -4.16
C ALA A 109 17.50 -0.62 -5.43
N ARG A 110 16.63 -1.07 -6.34
CA ARG A 110 16.29 -0.31 -7.56
C ARG A 110 15.56 1.00 -7.22
N LYS A 111 14.59 0.97 -6.30
CA LYS A 111 13.89 2.17 -5.84
C LYS A 111 14.88 3.18 -5.22
N LYS A 112 15.80 2.70 -4.39
CA LYS A 112 16.86 3.53 -3.80
C LYS A 112 17.71 4.20 -4.87
N GLU A 113 18.16 3.47 -5.88
CA GLU A 113 18.94 4.02 -6.99
C GLU A 113 18.18 5.14 -7.72
N ILE A 114 16.90 4.93 -8.03
CA ILE A 114 16.06 5.93 -8.70
C ILE A 114 15.95 7.20 -7.86
N LEU A 115 15.68 7.06 -6.55
CA LEU A 115 15.49 8.21 -5.67
C LEU A 115 16.80 8.99 -5.45
N GLU A 116 17.93 8.29 -5.33
CA GLU A 116 19.25 8.92 -5.26
C GLU A 116 19.56 9.74 -6.52
N GLN A 117 19.20 9.25 -7.72
CA GLN A 117 19.34 9.99 -8.97
C GLN A 117 18.50 11.28 -9.01
N GLN A 118 17.38 11.31 -8.27
CA GLN A 118 16.52 12.49 -8.16
C GLN A 118 16.88 13.41 -6.97
N GLY A 119 17.90 13.05 -6.17
CA GLY A 119 18.27 13.79 -4.96
C GLY A 119 17.27 13.67 -3.82
N ILE A 120 16.43 12.63 -3.82
CA ILE A 120 15.41 12.37 -2.81
C ILE A 120 15.95 11.33 -1.82
N PRO A 121 15.88 11.56 -0.49
CA PRO A 121 16.30 10.57 0.49
C PRO A 121 15.39 9.33 0.44
N TYR A 122 15.99 8.14 0.39
CA TYR A 122 15.27 6.88 0.44
C TYR A 122 14.87 6.52 1.87
N THR A 123 13.58 6.26 2.08
CA THR A 123 13.03 5.63 3.29
C THR A 123 12.53 4.22 2.93
N PRO A 124 13.06 3.16 3.55
CA PRO A 124 12.51 1.81 3.39
C PRO A 124 11.03 1.78 3.76
N ILE A 125 10.24 0.96 3.07
CA ILE A 125 8.86 0.71 3.46
C ILE A 125 8.92 -0.29 4.60
N ASP A 126 8.61 0.14 5.82
CA ASP A 126 8.47 -0.78 6.95
C ASP A 126 7.29 -1.71 6.65
N SER A 127 7.60 -2.96 6.27
CA SER A 127 6.62 -4.04 6.11
C SER A 127 6.24 -4.67 7.46
N SER A 128 6.55 -4.01 8.57
CA SER A 128 6.29 -4.41 9.95
C SER A 128 5.02 -3.72 10.46
N SER A 129 3.85 -4.15 9.97
CA SER A 129 2.54 -3.77 10.53
C SER A 129 1.78 -4.99 11.04
#